data_AF-A0A0F5PR66-F1
#
_entry.id   AF-A0A0F5PR66-F1
#
_cell.length_a   1.000
_cell.length_b   1.000
_cell.length_c   1.000
_cell.angle_alpha   90.00
_cell.angle_beta   90.00
_cell.angle_gamma   90.00
#
_symmetry.space_group_name_H-M   'P 1'
#
loop_
_entity.id
_entity.type
_entity.pdbx_description
1 polymer ?
#
loop_
_entity_poly.entity_id
_entity_poly.type
_entity_poly.pdbx_seq_one_letter_code
_entity_poly.pdbx_strand_id
1 'polypeptide(L)'
;MGFVITVGPVIMMKNVCKMTKEYNIPTIVSMNPLMVDGTGMCGACRIEVGGETKFVCMDGPIFDGHLVNFDLAMTRLNMFKKQEKISLELYEKEHGGGHHGR
;
A
#
# COMPACT_ATOMS: atom_id res chain seq x y z
N MET A 1 -15.04 -23.63 -4.35
CA MET A 1 -15.31 -22.18 -4.37
C MET A 1 -13.99 -21.48 -4.12
N GLY A 2 -13.47 -20.71 -5.08
CA GLY A 2 -12.15 -20.09 -5.00
C GLY A 2 -12.19 -18.67 -4.42
N PHE A 3 -11.04 -18.12 -4.08
CA PHE A 3 -10.85 -16.73 -3.69
C PHE A 3 -9.67 -16.13 -4.47
N VAL A 4 -9.63 -14.81 -4.59
CA VAL A 4 -8.53 -14.08 -5.25
C VAL A 4 -7.63 -13.44 -4.21
N ILE A 5 -6.32 -13.50 -4.45
CA ILE A 5 -5.30 -12.77 -3.69
C ILE A 5 -4.67 -11.75 -4.63
N THR A 6 -4.54 -10.50 -4.19
CA THR A 6 -3.82 -9.48 -4.96
C THR A 6 -2.73 -8.81 -4.13
N VAL A 7 -1.56 -8.67 -4.73
CA VAL A 7 -0.37 -8.05 -4.16
C VAL A 7 0.32 -7.25 -5.27
N GLY A 8 0.48 -5.94 -5.09
CA GLY A 8 1.12 -5.10 -6.09
C GLY A 8 0.88 -3.62 -5.85
N PRO A 9 0.97 -2.77 -6.89
CA PRO A 9 0.63 -1.35 -6.77
C PRO A 9 -0.82 -1.17 -6.30
N VAL A 10 -1.08 -0.20 -5.42
CA VAL A 10 -2.43 0.03 -4.85
C VAL A 10 -3.50 0.25 -5.92
N ILE A 11 -3.14 0.89 -7.05
CA ILE A 11 -4.04 1.05 -8.19
C ILE A 11 -4.40 -0.28 -8.86
N MET A 12 -3.45 -1.21 -8.95
CA MET A 12 -3.69 -2.55 -9.49
C MET A 12 -4.61 -3.33 -8.53
N MET A 13 -4.30 -3.30 -7.24
CA MET A 13 -5.11 -3.96 -6.21
C MET A 13 -6.55 -3.44 -6.18
N LYS A 14 -6.73 -2.11 -6.29
CA LYS A 14 -8.05 -1.46 -6.44
C LYS A 14 -8.84 -2.01 -7.62
N ASN A 15 -8.20 -2.11 -8.79
CA ASN A 15 -8.87 -2.57 -10.00
C ASN A 15 -9.21 -4.07 -9.93
N VAL A 16 -8.35 -4.90 -9.34
CA VAL A 16 -8.64 -6.32 -9.10
C VAL A 16 -9.83 -6.48 -8.15
N CYS A 17 -9.87 -5.72 -7.05
CA CYS A 17 -10.99 -5.75 -6.10
C CYS A 17 -12.30 -5.26 -6.74
N LYS A 18 -12.25 -4.23 -7.60
CA LYS A 18 -13.41 -3.76 -8.35
C LYS A 18 -13.97 -4.85 -9.28
N MET A 19 -13.11 -5.46 -10.09
CA MET A 19 -13.49 -6.51 -11.04
C MET A 19 -14.10 -7.72 -10.31
N THR A 20 -13.42 -8.23 -9.28
CA THR A 20 -13.86 -9.42 -8.53
C THR A 20 -15.17 -9.21 -7.78
N LYS A 21 -15.47 -7.96 -7.36
CA LYS A 21 -16.75 -7.60 -6.73
C LYS A 21 -17.94 -7.80 -7.67
N GLU A 22 -17.77 -7.55 -8.98
CA GLU A 22 -18.82 -7.77 -9.98
C GLU A 22 -19.19 -9.26 -10.12
N TYR A 23 -18.25 -10.15 -9.83
CA TYR A 23 -18.45 -11.61 -9.87
C TYR A 23 -18.74 -12.22 -8.49
N ASN A 24 -18.88 -11.39 -7.45
CA ASN A 24 -19.04 -11.83 -6.05
C ASN A 24 -17.94 -12.81 -5.60
N ILE A 25 -16.70 -12.62 -6.08
CA ILE A 25 -15.56 -13.46 -5.71
C ILE A 25 -14.86 -12.83 -4.49
N PRO A 26 -14.76 -13.54 -3.34
CA PRO A 26 -14.01 -13.07 -2.19
C PRO A 26 -12.58 -12.71 -2.58
N THR A 27 -12.13 -11.51 -2.22
CA THR A 27 -10.82 -11.00 -2.63
C THR A 27 -10.10 -10.42 -1.43
N ILE A 28 -8.92 -10.97 -1.14
CA ILE A 28 -8.03 -10.45 -0.11
C ILE A 28 -6.88 -9.68 -0.74
N VAL A 29 -6.44 -8.63 -0.06
CA VAL A 29 -5.39 -7.73 -0.51
C VAL A 29 -4.28 -7.63 0.52
N SER A 30 -3.02 -7.68 0.07
CA SER A 30 -1.87 -7.37 0.92
C SER A 30 -1.52 -5.89 0.80
N MET A 31 -1.91 -5.09 1.78
CA MET A 31 -1.71 -3.64 1.75
C MET A 31 -0.26 -3.24 2.00
N ASN A 32 0.22 -2.21 1.31
CA ASN A 32 1.60 -1.73 1.35
C ASN A 32 1.69 -0.22 1.68
N PRO A 33 1.10 0.27 2.78
CA PRO A 33 1.24 1.68 3.17
C PRO A 33 2.66 1.99 3.64
N LEU A 34 2.94 3.28 3.87
CA LEU A 34 4.15 3.73 4.56
C LEU A 34 4.26 3.08 5.94
N MET A 35 5.44 2.58 6.30
CA MET A 35 5.76 2.01 7.60
C MET A 35 6.98 2.70 8.20
N VAL A 36 7.00 2.84 9.53
CA VAL A 36 8.13 3.42 10.28
C VAL A 36 8.57 2.45 11.37
N ASP A 37 7.73 2.25 12.39
CA ASP A 37 8.07 1.38 13.53
C ASP A 37 7.78 -0.10 13.26
N GLY A 38 6.65 -0.40 12.60
CA GLY A 38 6.24 -1.77 12.31
C GLY A 38 5.72 -2.56 13.52
N THR A 39 5.45 -1.89 14.65
CA THR A 39 5.06 -2.51 15.93
C THR A 39 3.78 -1.91 16.53
N GLY A 40 3.05 -1.09 15.77
CA GLY A 40 1.78 -0.49 16.18
C GLY A 40 1.89 0.82 16.97
N MET A 41 3.08 1.40 17.13
CA MET A 41 3.28 2.58 17.98
C MET A 41 3.04 3.91 17.25
N CYS A 42 3.34 4.01 15.94
CA CYS A 42 3.33 5.31 15.25
C CYS A 42 2.09 5.60 14.40
N GLY A 43 1.32 4.59 13.99
CA GLY A 43 0.16 4.75 13.12
C GLY A 43 0.48 5.24 11.67
N ALA A 44 1.74 5.25 11.25
CA ALA A 44 2.13 5.60 9.88
C ALA A 44 1.49 4.64 8.85
N CYS A 45 1.38 3.37 9.21
CA CYS A 45 0.80 2.33 8.38
C CYS A 45 -0.73 2.28 8.41
N ARG A 46 -1.42 3.28 9.00
CA ARG A 46 -2.87 3.24 9.10
C ARG A 46 -3.55 3.26 7.73
N ILE A 47 -4.61 2.47 7.63
CA ILE A 47 -5.56 2.43 6.52
C ILE A 47 -6.99 2.46 7.07
N GLU A 48 -7.96 2.69 6.19
CA GLU A 48 -9.39 2.56 6.53
C GLU A 48 -9.95 1.30 5.86
N VAL A 49 -10.57 0.44 6.65
CA VAL A 49 -11.21 -0.80 6.20
C VAL A 49 -12.60 -0.86 6.82
N GLY A 50 -13.65 -0.86 5.99
CA GLY A 50 -15.03 -0.91 6.46
C GLY A 50 -15.45 0.28 7.33
N GLY A 51 -14.82 1.45 7.15
CA GLY A 51 -15.06 2.66 7.96
C GLY A 51 -14.26 2.70 9.27
N GLU A 52 -13.48 1.67 9.59
CA GLU A 52 -12.61 1.64 10.77
C GLU A 52 -11.15 1.91 10.40
N THR A 53 -10.45 2.64 11.27
CA THR A 53 -8.99 2.76 11.16
C THR A 53 -8.32 1.47 11.63
N LYS A 54 -7.43 0.92 10.80
CA LYS A 54 -6.61 -0.28 11.09
C LYS A 54 -5.14 0.01 10.85
N PHE A 55 -4.25 -0.62 11.61
CA PHE A 55 -2.81 -0.51 11.48
C PHE A 55 -2.25 -1.75 10.77
N VAL A 56 -1.75 -1.58 9.54
CA VAL A 56 -1.30 -2.71 8.70
C VAL A 56 -0.23 -3.57 9.38
N CYS A 57 0.67 -2.98 10.17
CA CYS A 57 1.72 -3.73 10.88
C CYS A 57 1.22 -4.60 12.05
N MET A 58 -0.01 -4.40 12.53
CA MET A 58 -0.58 -5.15 13.66
C MET A 58 -1.84 -5.91 13.26
N ASP A 59 -2.76 -5.25 12.56
CA ASP A 59 -4.06 -5.80 12.15
C ASP A 59 -4.00 -6.52 10.79
N GLY A 60 -2.89 -6.38 10.06
CA GLY A 60 -2.75 -6.81 8.67
C GLY A 60 -1.60 -7.80 8.44
N PRO A 61 -0.95 -7.77 7.24
CA PRO A 61 -1.17 -6.86 6.11
C PRO A 61 -2.33 -7.27 5.18
N ILE A 62 -2.96 -8.41 5.48
CA ILE A 62 -4.02 -9.00 4.65
C ILE A 62 -5.39 -8.50 5.12
N PHE A 63 -6.13 -7.88 4.22
CA PHE A 63 -7.48 -7.36 4.49
C PHE A 63 -8.48 -7.82 3.43
N ASP A 64 -9.78 -7.71 3.74
CA ASP A 64 -10.84 -7.81 2.73
C ASP A 64 -10.72 -6.62 1.76
N GLY A 65 -10.33 -6.93 0.53
CA GLY A 65 -10.10 -5.94 -0.51
C GLY A 65 -11.37 -5.19 -0.93
N HIS A 66 -12.57 -5.72 -0.65
CA HIS A 66 -13.83 -5.04 -0.97
C HIS A 66 -14.21 -3.98 0.07
N LEU A 67 -13.54 -3.96 1.23
CA LEU A 67 -13.76 -3.02 2.33
C LEU A 67 -12.67 -1.94 2.46
N VAL A 68 -11.55 -2.07 1.75
CA VAL A 68 -10.44 -1.11 1.80
C VAL A 68 -10.79 0.22 1.12
N ASN A 69 -10.51 1.34 1.79
CA ASN A 69 -10.53 2.66 1.18
C ASN A 69 -9.24 2.91 0.37
N PHE A 70 -9.26 2.52 -0.91
CA PHE A 70 -8.09 2.65 -1.79
C PHE A 70 -7.70 4.11 -2.10
N ASP A 71 -8.65 5.05 -2.09
CA ASP A 71 -8.35 6.46 -2.40
C ASP A 71 -7.57 7.12 -1.27
N LEU A 72 -7.93 6.83 -0.01
CA LEU A 72 -7.14 7.22 1.15
C LEU A 72 -5.76 6.57 1.12
N ALA A 73 -5.68 5.27 0.84
CA ALA A 73 -4.40 4.55 0.78
C ALA A 73 -3.45 5.14 -0.28
N MET A 74 -3.94 5.44 -1.49
CA MET A 74 -3.15 6.08 -2.54
C MET A 74 -2.72 7.51 -2.17
N THR A 75 -3.59 8.29 -1.54
CA THR A 75 -3.25 9.64 -1.08
C THR A 75 -2.11 9.60 -0.06
N ARG A 76 -2.18 8.67 0.91
CA ARG A 76 -1.15 8.49 1.94
C ARG A 76 0.19 8.04 1.36
N LEU A 77 0.17 7.16 0.36
CA LEU A 77 1.39 6.68 -0.30
C LEU A 77 2.16 7.79 -1.03
N ASN A 78 1.47 8.81 -1.53
CA ASN A 78 2.14 9.92 -2.24
C ASN A 78 2.65 11.02 -1.31
N MET A 79 2.49 10.89 0.02
CA MET A 79 2.81 11.94 0.99
C MET A 79 4.26 12.40 0.94
N PHE A 80 5.21 11.48 0.70
CA PHE A 80 6.65 11.78 0.70
C PHE A 80 7.29 11.83 -0.68
N LYS A 81 6.49 11.86 -1.75
CA LYS A 81 6.99 11.78 -3.13
C LYS A 81 8.02 12.87 -3.48
N LYS A 82 7.89 14.07 -2.89
CA LYS A 82 8.86 15.16 -3.04
C LYS A 82 10.19 14.83 -2.36
N GLN A 83 10.13 14.33 -1.13
CA GLN A 83 11.29 13.97 -0.32
C GLN A 83 12.01 12.74 -0.89
N GLU A 84 11.27 11.75 -1.39
CA GLU A 84 11.81 10.59 -2.11
C GLU A 84 12.63 11.03 -3.33
N LYS A 85 12.11 11.97 -4.13
CA LYS A 85 12.83 12.54 -5.27
C LYS A 85 14.10 13.27 -4.85
N ILE A 86 14.03 14.13 -3.82
CA ILE A 86 15.21 14.86 -3.31
C ILE A 86 16.28 13.88 -2.80
N SER A 87 15.86 12.84 -2.07
CA SER A 87 16.76 11.81 -1.55
C SER A 87 17.51 11.10 -2.68
N LEU A 88 16.79 10.70 -3.74
CA LEU A 88 17.40 10.07 -4.91
C LEU A 88 18.38 11.00 -5.63
N GLU A 89 17.99 12.27 -5.87
CA GLU A 89 18.86 13.25 -6.54
C GLU A 89 20.14 13.55 -5.74
N LEU A 90 20.07 13.58 -4.40
CA LEU A 90 21.24 13.75 -3.54
C LEU A 90 22.16 12.52 -3.62
N TYR A 91 21.58 11.32 -3.53
CA TYR A 91 22.32 10.07 -3.66
C TYR A 91 23.06 9.97 -4.99
N GLU A 92 22.39 10.28 -6.11
CA GLU A 92 22.97 10.25 -7.46
C GLU A 92 24.09 11.27 -7.66
N LYS A 93 24.01 12.44 -7.03
CA LYS A 93 25.07 13.46 -7.06
C LYS A 93 26.32 13.02 -6.31
N GLU A 94 26.16 12.34 -5.19
CA GLU A 94 27.28 11.90 -4.34
C GLU A 94 27.98 10.64 -4.89
N HIS A 95 27.22 9.71 -5.49
CA HIS A 95 27.73 8.39 -5.85
C HIS A 95 27.92 8.17 -7.37
N GLY A 96 27.63 9.19 -8.18
CA GLY A 96 27.69 9.12 -9.63
C GLY A 96 26.51 8.30 -10.19
N GLY A 97 25.51 9.01 -10.72
CA GLY A 97 24.29 8.44 -11.29
C GLY A 97 24.53 7.19 -12.14
N GLY A 98 24.36 6.03 -11.52
CA GLY A 98 24.60 4.73 -12.10
C GLY A 98 23.72 3.76 -11.37
N HIS A 99 22.76 3.18 -12.09
CA HIS A 99 21.89 2.10 -11.66
C HIS A 99 22.72 0.92 -11.11
N HIS A 100 23.13 1.00 -9.85
CA HIS A 100 23.66 -0.13 -9.10
C HIS A 100 22.47 -0.80 -8.41
N GLY A 101 21.84 -1.72 -9.16
CA GLY A 101 21.08 -2.80 -8.57
C GLY A 101 19.56 -2.58 -8.45
N ARG A 102 18.89 -2.49 -9.60
CA ARG A 102 17.90 -3.49 -10.04
C ARG A 102 17.50 -3.25 -11.49
#